data_AF-A0A498G6H7-F1
#
_entry.id   AF-A0A498G6H7-F1
#
_cell.length_a   1.000
_cell.length_b   1.000
_cell.length_c   1.000
_cell.angle_alpha   90.00
_cell.angle_beta   90.00
_cell.angle_gamma   90.00
#
_symmetry.space_group_name_H-M   'P 1'
#
loop_
_entity.id
_entity.type
_entity.pdbx_description
1 polymer ?
#
loop_
_entity_poly.entity_id
_entity_poly.type
_entity_poly.pdbx_seq_one_letter_code
_entity_poly.pdbx_strand_id
1 'polypeptide(L)'
;SSDITITGNQVDNCPVGILARTVPADADNTDARTAKRPYSFTITGNTVSDASAAGIRLRSGDAGVVATNTVRNAGTAIDIDETYTAGIEQGLNVTR
;
A
#
# COMPACT_ATOMS: atom_id res chain seq x y z
N SER A 1 -2.31 -16.57 -10.89
CA SER A 1 -1.75 -15.68 -9.86
C SER A 1 -1.67 -14.30 -10.44
N SER A 2 -2.20 -13.29 -9.77
CA SER A 2 -2.05 -11.89 -10.19
C SER A 2 -1.29 -11.17 -9.08
N ASP A 3 0.02 -11.24 -9.14
CA ASP A 3 0.91 -10.55 -8.20
C ASP A 3 1.15 -9.12 -8.71
N ILE A 4 0.78 -8.13 -7.91
CA ILE A 4 0.93 -6.71 -8.29
C ILE A 4 2.31 -6.23 -7.83
N THR A 5 3.11 -5.69 -8.75
CA THR A 5 4.37 -5.03 -8.42
C THR A 5 4.33 -3.55 -8.77
N ILE A 6 4.62 -2.69 -7.79
CA ILE A 6 4.72 -1.24 -7.95
C ILE A 6 6.18 -0.86 -7.65
N THR A 7 6.94 -0.49 -8.68
CA THR A 7 8.38 -0.24 -8.53
C THR A 7 8.89 0.92 -9.36
N GLY A 8 9.88 1.64 -8.82
CA GLY A 8 10.63 2.68 -9.53
C GLY A 8 9.83 3.95 -9.87
N ASN A 9 8.74 4.21 -9.16
CA ASN A 9 7.90 5.38 -9.41
C ASN A 9 8.32 6.57 -8.55
N GLN A 10 8.13 7.78 -9.07
CA GLN A 10 8.16 9.02 -8.30
C GLN A 10 6.75 9.59 -8.24
N VAL A 11 6.20 9.67 -7.03
CA VAL A 11 4.87 10.24 -6.75
C VAL A 11 5.04 11.44 -5.84
N ASP A 12 4.38 12.54 -6.20
CA ASP A 12 4.54 13.82 -5.52
C ASP A 12 3.19 14.53 -5.35
N ASN A 13 3.03 15.22 -4.23
CA ASN A 13 1.89 16.10 -3.91
C ASN A 13 0.50 15.47 -4.13
N CYS A 14 0.32 14.22 -3.69
CA CYS A 14 -0.94 13.49 -3.77
C CYS A 14 -1.51 13.24 -2.36
N PRO A 15 -2.84 13.22 -2.15
CA PRO A 15 -3.39 12.84 -0.84
C PRO A 15 -2.91 11.45 -0.39
N VAL A 16 -2.85 10.51 -1.32
CA VAL A 16 -2.24 9.19 -1.12
C VAL A 16 -1.24 8.96 -2.23
N GLY A 17 0.01 8.64 -1.90
CA GLY A 17 1.05 8.37 -2.90
C GLY A 17 0.84 7.05 -3.62
N ILE A 18 0.81 5.94 -2.88
CA ILE A 18 0.55 4.60 -3.41
C ILE A 18 -0.64 4.00 -2.67
N LEU A 19 -1.66 3.55 -3.40
CA LEU A 19 -2.80 2.81 -2.86
C LEU A 19 -2.78 1.38 -3.39
N ALA A 20 -2.53 0.41 -2.50
CA ALA A 20 -2.64 -1.00 -2.82
C ALA A 20 -3.94 -1.59 -2.28
N ARG A 21 -4.67 -2.25 -3.18
CA ARG A 21 -5.97 -2.87 -2.92
C ARG A 21 -6.17 -4.02 -3.90
N THR A 22 -6.24 -5.25 -3.40
CA THR A 22 -6.38 -6.47 -4.19
C THR A 22 -7.82 -6.96 -4.35
N VAL A 23 -8.77 -6.36 -3.61
CA VAL A 23 -10.22 -6.59 -3.75
C VAL A 23 -10.98 -5.26 -3.87
N PRO A 24 -12.09 -5.19 -4.64
CA PRO A 24 -12.87 -3.97 -4.85
C PRO A 24 -13.25 -3.19 -3.57
N ALA A 25 -13.47 -1.89 -3.78
CA ALA A 25 -13.55 -0.87 -2.75
C ALA A 25 -14.88 -0.80 -1.98
N ASP A 26 -15.97 -1.29 -2.60
CA ASP A 26 -17.30 -1.01 -2.12
C ASP A 26 -17.47 -1.68 -0.76
N ALA A 27 -17.74 -0.87 0.28
CA ALA A 27 -17.92 -1.34 1.64
C ALA A 27 -19.03 -2.39 1.74
N ASP A 28 -20.01 -2.29 0.83
CA ASP A 28 -21.18 -3.16 0.75
C ASP A 28 -20.94 -4.41 -0.11
N ASN A 29 -19.79 -4.53 -0.79
CA ASN A 29 -19.45 -5.73 -1.56
C ASN A 29 -18.82 -6.79 -0.65
N THR A 30 -19.65 -7.33 0.22
CA THR A 30 -19.30 -8.37 1.19
C THR A 30 -18.74 -9.62 0.52
N ASP A 31 -19.26 -9.99 -0.65
CA ASP A 31 -18.86 -11.18 -1.39
C ASP A 31 -17.40 -11.08 -1.87
N ALA A 32 -17.01 -9.95 -2.47
CA ALA A 32 -15.63 -9.71 -2.88
C ALA A 32 -14.67 -9.55 -1.69
N ARG A 33 -15.18 -9.17 -0.51
CA ARG A 33 -14.43 -9.11 0.76
C ARG A 33 -14.39 -10.44 1.52
N THR A 34 -15.17 -11.45 1.11
CA THR A 34 -15.23 -12.75 1.81
C THR A 34 -13.94 -13.53 1.62
N ALA A 35 -13.38 -13.49 0.41
CA ALA A 35 -11.97 -13.78 0.18
C ALA A 35 -11.15 -12.57 0.66
N LYS A 36 -10.99 -12.41 1.99
CA LYS A 36 -10.44 -11.20 2.62
C LYS A 36 -9.17 -10.65 1.94
N ARG A 37 -8.36 -11.54 1.36
CA ARG A 37 -6.98 -11.32 0.89
C ARG A 37 -6.62 -12.34 -0.20
N PRO A 38 -7.04 -12.21 -1.47
CA PRO A 38 -6.81 -13.28 -2.45
C PRO A 38 -5.48 -13.16 -3.21
N TYR A 39 -4.85 -11.98 -3.18
CA TYR A 39 -3.64 -11.70 -3.98
C TYR A 39 -2.55 -11.02 -3.16
N SER A 40 -1.32 -11.23 -3.60
CA SER A 40 -0.09 -10.68 -3.03
C SER A 40 0.35 -9.43 -3.78
N PHE A 41 1.20 -8.63 -3.13
CA PHE A 41 1.76 -7.43 -3.76
C PHE A 41 3.19 -7.13 -3.29
N THR A 42 3.94 -6.43 -4.12
CA THR A 42 5.25 -5.88 -3.78
C THR A 42 5.29 -4.40 -4.16
N ILE A 43 5.67 -3.55 -3.20
CA ILE A 43 5.85 -2.11 -3.37
C ILE A 43 7.28 -1.79 -2.98
N THR A 44 8.12 -1.45 -3.95
CA THR A 44 9.54 -1.29 -3.69
C THR A 44 10.25 -0.25 -4.54
N GLY A 45 11.28 0.39 -4.00
CA GLY A 45 12.09 1.37 -4.73
C GLY A 45 11.32 2.59 -5.26
N ASN A 46 10.16 2.92 -4.68
CA ASN A 46 9.40 4.11 -5.06
C ASN A 46 9.82 5.31 -4.19
N THR A 47 9.73 6.51 -4.74
CA THR A 47 9.83 7.76 -3.97
C THR A 47 8.46 8.41 -3.89
N VAL A 48 7.94 8.58 -2.67
CA VAL A 48 6.67 9.25 -2.40
C VAL A 48 6.93 10.50 -1.56
N SER A 49 6.29 11.59 -1.96
CA SER A 49 6.63 12.91 -1.48
C SER A 49 5.41 13.75 -1.22
N ASP A 50 5.46 14.52 -0.13
CA ASP A 50 4.50 15.58 0.15
C ASP A 50 3.04 15.07 0.13
N ALA A 51 2.87 13.84 0.61
CA ALA A 51 1.59 13.15 0.60
C ALA A 51 0.73 13.56 1.80
N SER A 52 -0.37 14.28 1.56
CA SER A 52 -1.09 14.95 2.66
C SER A 52 -1.80 13.99 3.62
N ALA A 53 -2.24 12.81 3.16
CA ALA A 53 -2.87 11.81 4.02
C ALA A 53 -1.95 10.60 4.29
N ALA A 54 -1.47 9.93 3.24
CA ALA A 54 -0.59 8.76 3.41
C ALA A 54 0.42 8.61 2.26
N GLY A 55 1.67 8.25 2.59
CA GLY A 55 2.67 7.89 1.59
C GLY A 55 2.26 6.61 0.86
N ILE A 56 2.12 5.53 1.62
CA ILE A 56 1.66 4.24 1.13
C ILE A 56 0.44 3.81 1.94
N ARG A 57 -0.63 3.41 1.26
CA ARG A 57 -1.89 2.98 1.86
C ARG A 57 -2.26 1.58 1.40
N LEU A 58 -2.39 0.66 2.35
CA LEU A 58 -2.73 -0.74 2.11
C LEU A 58 -4.16 -0.99 2.60
N ARG A 59 -5.02 -1.48 1.70
CA ARG A 59 -6.44 -1.76 2.00
C ARG A 59 -6.84 -3.22 1.80
N SER A 60 -6.04 -4.00 1.06
CA SER A 60 -6.20 -5.46 1.02
C SER A 60 -5.00 -6.18 0.40
N GLY A 61 -4.74 -7.41 0.85
CA GLY A 61 -3.73 -8.34 0.29
C GLY A 61 -3.23 -9.39 1.29
N ASP A 62 -2.72 -10.52 0.79
CA ASP A 62 -2.37 -11.71 1.60
C ASP A 62 -0.92 -11.77 2.06
N ALA A 63 0.02 -11.74 1.11
CA ALA A 63 1.44 -11.58 1.37
C ALA A 63 1.92 -10.31 0.67
N GLY A 64 2.33 -9.32 1.47
CA GLY A 64 2.70 -8.00 0.97
C GLY A 64 4.11 -7.63 1.38
N VAL A 65 4.93 -7.17 0.43
CA VAL A 65 6.25 -6.61 0.74
C VAL A 65 6.23 -5.11 0.47
N VAL A 66 6.51 -4.30 1.49
CA VAL A 66 6.70 -2.84 1.37
C VAL A 66 8.12 -2.51 1.80
N ALA A 67 9.04 -2.54 0.84
CA ALA A 67 10.48 -2.47 1.11
C ALA A 67 11.17 -1.40 0.28
N THR A 68 12.22 -0.77 0.80
CA THR A 68 13.13 0.17 0.10
C THR A 68 12.48 1.38 -0.56
N ASN A 69 11.23 1.72 -0.21
CA ASN A 69 10.62 2.96 -0.64
C ASN A 69 11.15 4.12 0.20
N THR A 70 11.30 5.28 -0.45
CA THR A 70 11.56 6.56 0.21
C THR A 70 10.22 7.26 0.38
N VAL A 71 9.82 7.54 1.62
CA VAL A 71 8.63 8.33 1.91
C VAL A 71 9.05 9.58 2.69
N ARG A 72 8.78 10.76 2.12
CA ARG A 72 9.13 12.07 2.69
C ARG A 72 7.90 12.95 2.81
N ASN A 73 7.85 13.74 3.88
CA ASN A 73 6.79 14.73 4.14
C ASN A 73 5.36 14.18 3.99
N ALA A 74 5.12 12.94 4.42
CA ALA A 74 3.80 12.33 4.37
C ALA A 74 3.10 12.45 5.72
N GLY A 75 1.77 12.70 5.71
CA GLY A 75 0.97 12.72 6.94
C GLY A 75 1.05 11.41 7.74
N THR A 76 1.07 10.28 7.03
CA THR A 76 1.41 8.96 7.58
C THR A 76 2.25 8.20 6.56
N ALA A 77 3.40 7.65 6.97
CA ALA A 77 4.31 7.00 6.02
C ALA A 77 3.69 5.73 5.41
N ILE A 78 3.17 4.82 6.25
CA ILE A 78 2.37 3.66 5.84
C ILE A 78 1.09 3.61 6.67
N ASP A 79 -0.05 3.54 5.98
CA ASP A 79 -1.38 3.36 6.55
C ASP A 79 -1.92 1.99 6.12
N ILE A 80 -2.09 1.07 7.08
CA ILE A 80 -2.46 -0.33 6.84
C ILE A 80 -3.82 -0.62 7.47
N ASP A 81 -4.74 -1.19 6.68
CA ASP A 81 -5.96 -1.80 7.20
C ASP A 81 -5.73 -3.28 7.53
N GLU A 82 -5.41 -3.57 8.80
CA GLU A 82 -5.11 -4.92 9.30
C GLU A 82 -6.29 -5.89 9.18
N THR A 83 -7.52 -5.37 9.10
CA THR A 83 -8.73 -6.20 8.95
C THR A 83 -8.70 -7.00 7.65
N TYR A 84 -8.09 -6.42 6.61
CA TYR A 84 -8.07 -6.95 5.24
C TYR A 84 -6.66 -7.13 4.68
N THR A 85 -5.61 -6.97 5.49
CA THR A 85 -4.22 -7.26 5.12
C THR A 85 -3.62 -8.29 6.08
N ALA A 86 -2.73 -9.14 5.59
CA ALA A 86 -2.00 -10.12 6.40
C ALA A 86 -0.56 -10.19 5.85
N GLY A 87 0.35 -10.81 6.60
CA GLY A 87 1.69 -11.14 6.11
C GLY A 87 2.46 -9.97 5.49
N ILE A 88 2.28 -8.75 6.02
CA ILE A 88 2.93 -7.56 5.48
C ILE A 88 4.33 -7.41 6.06
N GLU A 89 5.34 -7.61 5.23
CA GLU A 89 6.72 -7.30 5.55
C GLU A 89 7.02 -5.83 5.22
N GLN A 90 7.63 -5.12 6.17
CA GLN A 90 7.90 -3.69 6.06
C GLN A 90 9.40 -3.41 6.21
N GLY A 91 9.93 -2.54 5.35
CA GLY A 91 11.29 -2.02 5.44
C GLY A 91 11.43 -0.71 4.67
N LEU A 92 11.25 0.43 5.33
CA LEU A 92 11.29 1.75 4.68
C LEU A 92 12.57 2.52 4.96
N ASN A 93 13.00 3.28 3.96
CA ASN A 93 13.91 4.39 4.17
C ASN A 93 13.06 5.64 4.43
N VAL A 94 12.72 5.90 5.70
CA VAL A 94 11.98 7.10 6.10
C VAL A 94 12.97 8.21 6.42
N THR A 95 12.88 9.31 5.69
CA THR A 95 13.59 10.56 6.01
C THR A 95 12.59 11.56 6.57
N ARG A 96 12.77 11.96 7.84
CA ARG A 96 11.98 13.00 8.51
C ARG A 96 12.44 14.39 8.10
#